data_AF-A0A7S6MPJ7-F1
#
_entry.id   AF-A0A7S6MPJ7-F1
#
_cell.length_a   1.000
_cell.length_b   1.000
_cell.length_c   1.000
_cell.angle_alpha   90.00
_cell.angle_beta   90.00
_cell.angle_gamma   90.00
#
_symmetry.space_group_name_H-M   'P 1'
#
loop_
_entity.id
_entity.type
_entity.pdbx_description
1 polymer ?
#
loop_
_entity_poly.entity_id
_entity_poly.type
_entity_poly.pdbx_seq_one_letter_code
_entity_poly.pdbx_strand_id
1 'polypeptide(L)'
;MNDLLFGVSVEEIERITGESQKIIKKWKKGTKQIPEPALRLLKLYLSGDASALLGDEWKGYRFVDNLIFVPEWRNGFTPHEIRAFFWKCQLVSSLQSEIRLLKAELDRRNEEIDALEIKADFYRRQVVLESRFGLILERSFS
;
A
#
# COMPACT_ATOMS: atom_id res chain seq x y z
N MET A 1 1.39 -8.05 -41.33
CA MET A 1 2.12 -6.77 -41.22
C MET A 1 2.10 -6.42 -39.75
N ASN A 2 3.24 -6.15 -39.09
CA ASN A 2 3.24 -5.89 -37.64
C ASN A 2 2.50 -4.56 -37.39
N ASP A 3 1.27 -4.63 -36.85
CA ASP A 3 0.45 -3.46 -36.50
C ASP A 3 1.19 -2.46 -35.60
N LEU A 4 2.14 -2.96 -34.81
CA LEU A 4 3.06 -2.18 -33.98
C LEU A 4 3.86 -1.11 -34.73
N LEU A 5 4.12 -1.26 -36.02
CA LEU A 5 4.89 -0.29 -36.80
C LEU A 5 4.02 0.70 -37.60
N PHE A 6 2.70 0.54 -37.56
CA PHE A 6 1.77 1.35 -38.32
C PHE A 6 1.65 2.74 -37.66
N GLY A 7 1.83 3.81 -38.44
CA GLY A 7 1.74 5.20 -37.95
C GLY A 7 2.99 5.77 -37.26
N VAL A 8 3.97 4.94 -36.86
CA VAL A 8 5.20 5.41 -36.18
C VAL A 8 6.23 5.92 -37.21
N SER A 9 6.94 7.03 -36.97
CA SER A 9 7.95 7.53 -37.91
C SER A 9 9.20 6.63 -37.95
N VAL A 10 10.00 6.71 -39.03
CA VAL A 10 11.27 5.95 -39.12
C VAL A 10 12.29 6.48 -38.12
N GLU A 11 12.29 7.79 -37.88
CA GLU A 11 13.16 8.49 -36.92
C GLU A 11 12.85 8.07 -35.48
N GLU A 12 11.58 7.87 -35.15
CA GLU A 12 11.16 7.42 -33.82
C GLU A 12 11.60 5.97 -33.56
N ILE A 13 11.47 5.09 -34.56
CA ILE A 13 11.98 3.72 -34.45
C ILE A 13 13.50 3.72 -34.30
N GLU A 14 14.23 4.55 -35.04
CA GLU A 14 15.69 4.70 -34.91
C GLU A 14 16.08 5.17 -33.51
N ARG A 15 15.34 6.13 -32.93
CA ARG A 15 15.54 6.57 -31.54
C ARG A 15 15.33 5.45 -30.53
N ILE A 16 14.34 4.58 -30.75
CA ILE A 16 13.99 3.49 -29.83
C ILE A 16 14.97 2.31 -29.94
N THR A 17 15.31 1.89 -31.16
CA THR A 17 16.08 0.67 -31.40
C THR A 17 17.57 0.90 -31.68
N GLY A 18 17.98 2.14 -32.00
CA GLY A 18 19.36 2.48 -32.39
C GLY A 18 19.77 1.97 -33.78
N GLU A 19 18.83 1.46 -34.57
CA GLU A 19 19.09 0.80 -35.85
C GLU A 19 19.02 1.77 -37.03
N SER A 20 19.81 1.51 -38.07
CA SER A 20 19.85 2.40 -39.23
C SER A 20 18.51 2.49 -39.96
N GLN A 21 18.17 3.69 -40.44
CA GLN A 21 16.95 3.92 -41.24
C GLN A 21 16.79 2.99 -42.45
N LYS A 22 17.91 2.53 -43.04
CA LYS A 22 17.90 1.55 -44.16
C LYS A 22 17.31 0.21 -43.72
N ILE A 23 17.66 -0.26 -42.52
CA ILE A 23 17.16 -1.51 -41.93
C ILE A 23 15.71 -1.34 -41.50
N ILE A 24 15.37 -0.21 -40.86
CA ILE A 24 14.00 0.08 -40.41
C ILE A 24 13.02 0.16 -41.60
N LYS A 25 13.42 0.77 -42.72
CA LYS A 25 12.61 0.78 -43.95
C LYS A 25 12.34 -0.64 -44.47
N LYS A 26 13.30 -1.57 -44.32
CA LYS A 26 13.11 -2.99 -44.69
C LYS A 26 12.16 -3.72 -43.74
N TRP A 27 12.19 -3.39 -42.44
CA TRP A 27 11.25 -3.90 -41.45
C TRP A 27 9.81 -3.46 -41.74
N LYS A 28 9.60 -2.16 -41.99
CA LYS A 28 8.28 -1.62 -42.37
C LYS A 28 7.73 -2.24 -43.66
N LYS A 29 8.60 -2.49 -44.64
CA LYS A 29 8.23 -3.16 -45.90
C LYS A 29 7.98 -4.67 -45.73
N GLY A 30 8.28 -5.26 -44.58
CA GLY A 30 8.17 -6.71 -44.35
C GLY A 30 9.24 -7.56 -45.03
N THR A 31 10.23 -6.93 -45.68
CA THR A 31 11.32 -7.62 -46.41
C THR A 31 12.40 -8.21 -45.50
N LYS A 32 12.48 -7.78 -44.24
CA LYS A 32 13.41 -8.30 -43.23
C LYS A 32 12.67 -8.45 -41.91
N GLN A 33 12.86 -9.59 -41.24
CA GLN A 33 12.28 -9.82 -39.90
C GLN A 33 12.91 -8.87 -38.88
N ILE A 34 12.09 -8.39 -37.95
CA ILE A 34 12.54 -7.55 -36.84
C ILE A 34 13.22 -8.48 -35.82
N PRO A 35 14.45 -8.18 -35.37
CA PRO A 35 15.08 -8.92 -34.29
C PRO A 35 14.23 -8.89 -33.02
N GLU A 36 14.18 -10.01 -32.30
CA GLU A 36 13.38 -10.13 -31.07
C GLU A 36 13.69 -9.03 -30.02
N PRO A 37 14.96 -8.65 -29.75
CA PRO A 37 15.24 -7.55 -28.83
C PRO A 37 14.65 -6.20 -29.28
N ALA A 38 14.70 -5.90 -30.59
CA ALA A 38 14.13 -4.69 -31.14
C ALA A 38 12.59 -4.70 -31.03
N LEU A 39 11.96 -5.86 -31.23
CA LEU A 39 10.51 -6.01 -31.06
C LEU A 39 10.09 -5.76 -29.61
N ARG A 40 10.86 -6.24 -28.64
CA ARG A 40 10.58 -6.03 -27.20
C ARG A 40 10.70 -4.55 -26.82
N LEU A 41 11.73 -3.86 -27.29
CA LEU A 41 11.89 -2.42 -27.08
C LEU A 41 10.74 -1.62 -27.70
N LEU A 42 10.33 -1.98 -28.92
CA LEU A 42 9.21 -1.34 -29.60
C LEU A 42 7.89 -1.56 -28.86
N LYS A 43 7.62 -2.76 -28.34
CA LYS A 43 6.45 -3.02 -27.49
C LYS A 43 6.47 -2.16 -26.22
N LEU A 44 7.61 -2.07 -25.54
CA LEU A 44 7.71 -1.22 -24.36
C LEU A 44 7.46 0.26 -24.69
N TYR A 45 8.14 0.82 -25.70
CA TYR A 45 8.05 2.25 -25.99
C TYR A 45 6.73 2.68 -26.66
N LEU A 46 6.10 1.80 -27.45
CA LEU A 46 4.90 2.15 -28.21
C LEU A 46 3.61 1.78 -27.49
N SER A 47 3.54 0.60 -26.86
CA SER A 47 2.35 0.17 -26.12
C SER A 47 2.48 0.33 -24.61
N GLY A 48 3.66 0.72 -24.12
CA GLY A 48 3.96 0.80 -22.69
C GLY A 48 4.13 -0.57 -22.03
N ASP A 49 4.07 -1.68 -22.78
CA ASP A 49 3.94 -3.02 -22.20
C ASP A 49 5.24 -3.45 -21.48
N ALA A 50 5.16 -3.51 -20.15
CA ALA A 50 6.28 -3.88 -19.29
C ALA A 50 6.70 -5.35 -19.47
N SER A 51 5.75 -6.23 -19.80
CA SER A 51 6.01 -7.67 -19.92
C SER A 51 6.96 -8.00 -21.06
N ALA A 52 7.04 -7.13 -22.08
CA ALA A 52 7.93 -7.29 -23.22
C ALA A 52 9.41 -7.36 -22.82
N LEU A 53 9.82 -6.69 -21.74
CA LEU A 53 11.21 -6.73 -21.24
C LEU A 53 11.35 -7.44 -19.90
N LEU A 54 10.37 -7.31 -19.01
CA LEU A 54 10.51 -7.74 -17.61
C LEU A 54 9.92 -9.14 -17.37
N GLY A 55 9.27 -9.75 -18.37
CA GLY A 55 8.70 -11.09 -18.30
C GLY A 55 7.23 -11.13 -17.88
N ASP A 56 6.69 -12.35 -17.75
CA ASP A 56 5.25 -12.59 -17.61
C ASP A 56 4.66 -12.05 -16.30
N GLU A 57 5.46 -11.88 -15.25
CA GLU A 57 5.02 -11.26 -13.98
C GLU A 57 4.55 -9.81 -14.15
N TRP A 58 5.02 -9.14 -15.20
CA TRP A 58 4.68 -7.76 -15.53
C TRP A 58 3.53 -7.64 -16.53
N LYS A 59 2.82 -8.73 -16.78
CA LYS A 59 1.68 -8.73 -17.69
C LYS A 59 0.59 -7.78 -17.21
N GLY A 60 0.18 -6.87 -18.10
CA GLY A 60 -0.83 -5.85 -17.84
C GLY A 60 -0.27 -4.56 -17.19
N TYR A 61 0.98 -4.57 -16.73
CA TYR A 61 1.65 -3.35 -16.29
C TYR A 61 2.04 -2.51 -17.50
N ARG A 62 1.85 -1.19 -17.39
CA ARG A 62 2.16 -0.27 -18.49
C ARG A 62 3.00 0.92 -18.03
N PHE A 63 4.03 1.25 -18.80
CA PHE A 63 4.81 2.47 -18.64
C PHE A 63 4.32 3.51 -19.66
N VAL A 64 3.67 4.56 -19.17
CA VAL A 64 3.12 5.64 -20.01
C VAL A 64 3.37 6.96 -19.32
N ASP A 65 3.89 7.95 -20.06
CA ASP A 65 4.13 9.32 -19.56
C ASP A 65 4.94 9.39 -18.25
N ASN A 66 6.01 8.59 -18.14
CA ASN A 66 6.84 8.44 -16.94
C ASN A 66 6.12 7.92 -15.70
N LEU A 67 4.92 7.35 -15.87
CA LEU A 67 4.18 6.67 -14.82
C LEU A 67 4.18 5.16 -15.05
N ILE A 68 4.14 4.41 -13.97
CA ILE A 68 3.81 2.98 -14.01
C ILE A 68 2.34 2.78 -13.68
N PHE A 69 1.61 2.16 -14.59
CA PHE A 69 0.23 1.73 -14.38
C PHE A 69 0.23 0.27 -13.95
N VAL A 70 -0.38 0.03 -12.81
CA VAL A 70 -0.62 -1.32 -12.28
C VAL A 70 -1.97 -1.79 -12.79
N PRO A 71 -2.12 -3.07 -13.19
CA PRO A 71 -3.42 -3.63 -13.56
C PRO A 71 -4.47 -3.31 -12.50
N GLU A 72 -5.70 -2.99 -12.92
CA GLU A 72 -6.85 -2.67 -12.03
C GLU A 72 -6.78 -1.31 -11.32
N TRP A 73 -5.65 -0.61 -11.37
CA TRP A 73 -5.52 0.72 -10.78
C TRP A 73 -5.86 1.80 -11.80
N ARG A 74 -6.67 2.76 -11.38
CA ARG A 74 -7.12 3.85 -12.26
C ARG A 74 -6.00 4.85 -12.57
N ASN A 75 -5.12 5.10 -11.61
CA ASN A 75 -4.05 6.08 -11.72
C ASN A 75 -2.69 5.39 -11.80
N GLY A 76 -1.79 5.97 -12.59
CA GLY A 76 -0.39 5.56 -12.62
C GLY A 76 0.39 6.14 -11.45
N PHE A 77 1.51 5.49 -11.12
CA PHE A 77 2.40 5.93 -10.05
C PHE A 77 3.62 6.63 -10.60
N THR A 78 3.96 7.75 -9.98
CA THR A 78 5.23 8.43 -10.19
C THR A 78 6.38 7.66 -9.55
N PRO A 79 7.62 7.82 -10.02
CA PRO A 79 8.79 7.22 -9.38
C PRO A 79 8.92 7.56 -7.89
N HIS A 80 8.46 8.75 -7.49
CA HIS A 80 8.49 9.19 -6.09
C HIS A 80 7.51 8.41 -5.22
N GLU A 81 6.31 8.13 -5.73
CA GLU A 81 5.32 7.31 -5.04
C GLU A 81 5.77 5.86 -4.90
N ILE A 82 6.39 5.31 -5.95
CA ILE A 82 6.96 3.96 -5.89
C ILE A 82 8.00 3.86 -4.76
N ARG A 83 8.92 4.84 -4.69
CA ARG A 83 9.92 4.90 -3.61
C ARG A 83 9.28 5.11 -2.23
N ALA A 84 8.19 5.84 -2.17
CA ALA A 84 7.48 6.10 -0.91
C ALA A 84 6.70 4.89 -0.39
N PHE A 85 6.39 3.89 -1.23
CA PHE A 85 5.58 2.74 -0.80
C PHE A 85 6.20 1.97 0.36
N PHE A 86 7.50 1.73 0.32
CA PHE A 86 8.19 1.02 1.41
C PHE A 86 7.98 1.72 2.76
N TRP A 87 8.20 3.04 2.80
CA TRP A 87 8.02 3.84 4.00
C TRP A 87 6.55 3.91 4.45
N LYS A 88 5.61 4.01 3.51
CA LYS A 88 4.17 3.96 3.82
C LYS A 88 3.79 2.61 4.45
N CYS A 89 4.27 1.50 3.92
CA CYS A 89 4.01 0.17 4.49
C CYS A 89 4.60 0.04 5.90
N GLN A 90 5.81 0.54 6.12
CA GLN A 90 6.41 0.56 7.46
C GLN A 90 5.61 1.41 8.45
N LEU A 91 5.19 2.61 8.03
CA LEU A 91 4.36 3.48 8.85
C LEU A 91 3.03 2.82 9.22
N VAL A 92 2.35 2.21 8.23
CA VAL A 92 1.09 1.48 8.48
C VAL A 92 1.30 0.35 9.48
N SER A 93 2.35 -0.44 9.34
CA SER A 93 2.68 -1.52 10.28
C SER A 93 2.95 -1.00 11.70
N SER A 94 3.71 0.09 11.82
CA SER A 94 4.00 0.72 13.11
C SER A 94 2.72 1.25 13.78
N LEU A 95 1.89 1.98 13.03
CA LEU A 95 0.62 2.52 13.53
C LEU A 95 -0.35 1.40 13.94
N GLN A 96 -0.39 0.30 13.19
CA GLN A 96 -1.21 -0.87 13.54
C GLN A 96 -0.75 -1.52 14.85
N SER A 97 0.56 -1.59 15.09
CA SER A 97 1.10 -2.09 16.36
C SER A 97 0.76 -1.18 17.52
N GLU A 98 0.93 0.14 17.34
CA GLU A 98 0.61 1.15 18.35
C GLU A 98 -0.89 1.11 18.72
N ILE A 99 -1.78 1.08 17.73
CA ILE A 99 -3.22 0.95 17.95
C ILE A 99 -3.55 -0.30 18.77
N ARG A 100 -2.87 -1.42 18.51
CA ARG A 100 -3.09 -2.67 19.25
C ARG A 100 -2.68 -2.53 20.72
N LEU A 101 -1.53 -1.93 20.98
CA LEU A 101 -1.04 -1.71 22.34
C LEU A 101 -1.94 -0.73 23.11
N LEU A 102 -2.35 0.36 22.47
CA LEU A 102 -3.25 1.34 23.08
C LEU A 102 -4.61 0.73 23.44
N LYS A 103 -5.16 -0.12 22.57
CA LYS A 103 -6.40 -0.84 22.87
C LYS A 103 -6.24 -1.78 24.07
N ALA A 104 -5.15 -2.53 24.12
CA ALA A 104 -4.88 -3.43 25.25
C ALA A 104 -4.70 -2.67 26.57
N GLU A 105 -4.04 -1.51 26.56
CA GLU A 105 -3.91 -0.67 27.75
C GLU A 105 -5.26 -0.07 28.16
N LEU A 106 -6.11 0.35 27.21
CA LEU A 106 -7.47 0.81 27.53
C LEU A 106 -8.30 -0.29 28.21
N ASP A 107 -8.26 -1.51 27.68
CA ASP A 107 -8.98 -2.65 28.25
C ASP A 107 -8.50 -2.92 29.69
N ARG A 108 -7.18 -2.96 29.90
CA ARG A 108 -6.57 -3.12 31.22
C ARG A 108 -7.00 -2.01 32.20
N ARG A 109 -7.05 -0.75 31.76
CA ARG A 109 -7.47 0.37 32.62
C ARG A 109 -8.95 0.29 32.98
N ASN A 110 -9.79 -0.15 32.06
CA ASN A 110 -11.21 -0.37 32.37
C ASN A 110 -11.37 -1.44 33.45
N GLU A 111 -10.64 -2.56 33.35
CA GLU A 111 -10.65 -3.60 34.39
C GLU A 111 -10.16 -3.08 35.75
N GLU A 112 -9.11 -2.25 35.75
CA GLU A 112 -8.62 -1.59 36.98
C GLU A 112 -9.67 -0.67 37.60
N ILE A 113 -10.39 0.11 36.77
CA ILE A 113 -11.46 1.02 37.22
C ILE A 113 -12.62 0.22 37.81
N ASP A 114 -13.10 -0.81 37.11
CA ASP A 114 -14.21 -1.66 37.59
C ASP A 114 -13.88 -2.28 38.95
N ALA A 115 -12.65 -2.77 39.13
CA ALA A 115 -12.19 -3.32 40.40
C ALA A 115 -12.14 -2.28 41.53
N LEU A 116 -11.76 -1.04 41.22
CA LEU A 116 -11.74 0.06 42.17
C LEU A 116 -13.15 0.51 42.55
N GLU A 117 -14.09 0.53 41.60
CA GLU A 117 -15.49 0.85 41.88
C GLU A 117 -16.12 -0.16 42.84
N ILE A 118 -15.89 -1.46 42.61
CA ILE A 118 -16.35 -2.53 43.52
C ILE A 118 -15.79 -2.32 44.94
N LYS A 119 -14.49 -2.02 45.06
CA LYS A 119 -13.86 -1.76 46.38
C LYS A 119 -14.45 -0.52 47.04
N ALA A 120 -14.62 0.57 46.29
CA ALA A 120 -15.17 1.82 46.81
C ALA A 120 -16.61 1.64 47.31
N ASP A 121 -17.43 0.87 46.59
CA ASP A 121 -18.79 0.52 47.01
C ASP A 121 -18.82 -0.32 48.29
N PHE A 122 -17.91 -1.30 48.41
CA PHE A 122 -17.78 -2.10 49.62
C PHE A 122 -17.46 -1.22 50.84
N TYR A 123 -16.43 -0.36 50.74
CA TYR A 123 -16.05 0.51 51.85
C TYR A 123 -17.15 1.54 52.19
N ARG A 124 -17.86 2.08 51.19
CA ARG A 124 -19.02 2.95 51.44
C ARG A 124 -20.08 2.24 52.30
N ARG A 125 -20.40 0.98 52.00
CA ARG A 125 -21.36 0.19 52.79
C ARG A 125 -20.83 -0.09 54.20
N GLN A 126 -19.55 -0.43 54.33
CA GLN A 126 -18.92 -0.68 55.62
C GLN A 126 -18.97 0.54 56.54
N VAL A 127 -18.61 1.73 56.04
CA VAL A 127 -18.64 2.98 56.82
C VAL A 127 -20.06 3.29 57.32
N VAL A 128 -21.08 3.07 56.50
CA VAL A 128 -22.49 3.26 56.90
C VAL A 128 -22.88 2.30 58.03
N LEU A 129 -22.45 1.03 57.95
CA LEU A 129 -22.71 0.04 58.98
C LEU A 129 -22.00 0.38 60.29
N GLU A 130 -20.71 0.71 60.24
CA GLU A 130 -19.91 1.12 61.41
C GLU A 130 -20.52 2.35 62.10
N SER A 131 -20.96 3.34 61.31
CA SER A 131 -21.62 4.53 61.85
C SER A 131 -22.93 4.19 62.59
N ARG A 132 -23.74 3.28 62.04
CA ARG A 132 -24.97 2.81 62.69
C ARG A 132 -24.69 2.04 63.97
N PHE A 133 -23.70 1.15 63.96
CA PHE A 133 -23.30 0.42 65.15
C PHE A 133 -22.78 1.36 66.24
N GLY A 134 -21.97 2.36 65.88
CA GLY A 134 -21.49 3.39 66.80
C GLY A 134 -22.64 4.11 67.51
N LEU A 135 -23.64 4.56 66.75
CA LEU A 135 -24.84 5.21 67.31
C LEU A 135 -25.65 4.31 68.25
N ILE A 136 -25.75 3.01 67.93
CA ILE A 136 -26.44 2.04 68.79
C ILE A 136 -25.68 1.85 70.11
N LEU A 137 -24.36 1.68 70.03
CA LEU A 137 -23.51 1.51 71.21
C LEU A 137 -23.54 2.75 72.10
N GLU A 138 -23.45 3.95 71.52
CA GLU A 138 -23.58 5.21 72.25
C GLU A 138 -24.92 5.27 73.03
N ARG A 139 -26.03 4.98 72.36
CA ARG A 139 -27.38 5.01 72.99
C ARG A 139 -27.64 3.91 74.01
N SER A 140 -26.92 2.80 73.93
CA SER A 140 -27.17 1.64 74.80
C SER A 140 -26.29 1.65 76.05
N PHE A 141 -25.17 2.38 76.03
CA PHE A 141 -24.16 2.36 77.09
C PHE A 141 -23.76 3.77 77.61
N SER A 142 -24.45 4.84 77.19
CA SER A 142 -24.46 6.15 77.85
C SER A 142 -25.79 6.37 78.57
#